data_AF-G2PN70-F1
#
_entry.id   AF-G2PN70-F1
#
_cell.length_a   1.000
_cell.length_b   1.000
_cell.length_c   1.000
_cell.angle_alpha   90.00
_cell.angle_beta   90.00
_cell.angle_gamma   90.00
#
_symmetry.space_group_name_H-M   'P 1'
#
loop_
_entity.id
_entity.type
_entity.pdbx_description
1 polymer ?
#
loop_
_entity_poly.entity_id
_entity_poly.type
_entity_poly.pdbx_seq_one_letter_code
_entity_poly.pdbx_strand_id
1 'polypeptide(L)'
;MKLRPLVNIFFLIASFTIYQRMWSQSQAPIHVYYVKKTDKLIDTTKSSKAKSMIWKFNEIISEDVKNLTYVLKIWGDYSLFQEKKSLTIGSGTNATRNFASSYGGTRGTFYINQKDSIYLNMREFSGAYFKVKIKPKKWQIHSQDFKYVDKYKCIKATTVDTIINPKGVFTSDVVAWFSPDLPGFYGPAGYFGLPGIILELHNGKISLEAKEIDARKEPPFYIEKENGKLVTEKEYDSIVEKKAKEFFNISKF
;
A
#
# COMPACT_ATOMS: atom_id res chain seq x y z
N MET A 1 -29.45 6.42 -56.70
CA MET A 1 -29.59 5.62 -55.47
C MET A 1 -28.43 5.96 -54.53
N LYS A 2 -28.72 6.46 -53.33
CA LYS A 2 -27.80 7.12 -52.39
C LYS A 2 -26.85 6.11 -51.70
N LEU A 3 -25.62 5.94 -52.19
CA LEU A 3 -24.58 5.08 -51.57
C LEU A 3 -23.56 5.84 -50.70
N ARG A 4 -23.68 7.17 -50.58
CA ARG A 4 -22.76 8.02 -49.79
C ARG A 4 -22.74 7.80 -48.25
N PRO A 5 -23.82 7.38 -47.55
CA PRO A 5 -23.77 7.29 -46.08
C PRO A 5 -22.98 6.09 -45.56
N LEU A 6 -22.92 4.98 -46.31
CA LEU A 6 -22.23 3.74 -45.87
C LEU A 6 -20.70 3.89 -45.87
N VAL A 7 -20.13 4.61 -46.84
CA VAL A 7 -18.69 4.87 -46.91
C VAL A 7 -18.22 5.73 -45.73
N ASN A 8 -19.00 6.75 -45.36
CA ASN A 8 -18.69 7.62 -44.23
C ASN A 8 -18.75 6.90 -42.87
N ILE A 9 -19.68 5.95 -42.71
CA ILE A 9 -19.78 5.11 -41.49
C ILE A 9 -18.56 4.19 -41.38
N PHE A 10 -18.09 3.61 -42.50
CA PHE A 10 -16.91 2.76 -42.50
C PHE A 10 -15.63 3.53 -42.11
N PHE A 11 -15.46 4.76 -42.61
CA PHE A 11 -14.35 5.63 -42.23
C PHE A 11 -14.38 6.04 -40.74
N LEU A 12 -15.58 6.27 -40.16
CA LEU A 12 -15.74 6.58 -38.73
C LEU A 12 -15.45 5.37 -37.81
N ILE A 13 -15.84 4.16 -38.22
CA ILE A 13 -15.53 2.93 -37.46
C ILE A 13 -14.03 2.60 -37.58
N ALA A 14 -13.45 2.77 -38.78
CA ALA A 14 -12.02 2.59 -38.99
C ALA A 14 -11.19 3.59 -38.18
N SER A 15 -11.58 4.87 -38.14
CA SER A 15 -10.88 5.87 -37.31
C SER A 15 -11.05 5.61 -35.82
N PHE A 16 -12.23 5.14 -35.37
CA PHE A 16 -12.45 4.74 -33.97
C PHE A 16 -11.57 3.55 -33.54
N THR A 17 -11.45 2.52 -34.40
CA THR A 17 -10.58 1.36 -34.12
C THR A 17 -9.09 1.70 -34.16
N ILE A 18 -8.67 2.65 -35.01
CA ILE A 18 -7.29 3.18 -35.02
C ILE A 18 -7.04 3.98 -33.74
N TYR A 19 -8.01 4.78 -33.26
CA TYR A 19 -7.91 5.50 -31.99
C TYR A 19 -7.74 4.56 -30.79
N GLN A 20 -8.50 3.46 -30.75
CA GLN A 20 -8.37 2.41 -29.72
C GLN A 20 -7.00 1.72 -29.77
N ARG A 21 -6.44 1.50 -30.97
CA ARG A 21 -5.10 0.91 -31.13
C ARG A 21 -3.96 1.87 -30.73
N MET A 22 -4.14 3.18 -30.90
CA MET A 22 -3.13 4.18 -30.48
C MET A 22 -3.08 4.37 -28.96
N TRP A 23 -4.17 4.11 -28.24
CA TRP A 23 -4.19 4.04 -26.77
C TRP A 23 -3.57 2.74 -26.21
N SER A 24 -3.25 1.78 -27.07
CA SER A 24 -2.54 0.55 -26.70
C SER A 24 -1.00 0.68 -26.77
N GLN A 25 -0.44 1.89 -26.88
CA GLN A 25 0.96 2.08 -26.48
C GLN A 25 1.04 1.87 -24.97
N SER A 26 1.66 0.77 -24.53
CA SER A 26 1.79 0.46 -23.10
C SER A 26 2.34 1.69 -22.37
N GLN A 27 1.52 2.29 -21.53
CA GLN A 27 1.92 3.41 -20.70
C GLN A 27 3.19 3.01 -19.94
N ALA A 28 4.22 3.85 -19.99
CA ALA A 28 5.49 3.55 -19.31
C ALA A 28 5.21 3.23 -17.84
N PRO A 29 5.90 2.26 -17.23
CA PRO A 29 5.74 1.99 -15.81
C PRO A 29 5.96 3.26 -14.99
N ILE A 30 5.12 3.44 -13.97
CA ILE A 30 5.24 4.54 -13.01
C ILE A 30 5.80 3.96 -11.72
N HIS A 31 6.87 4.56 -11.21
CA HIS A 31 7.45 4.29 -9.91
C HIS A 31 7.25 5.49 -8.99
N VAL A 32 6.62 5.27 -7.84
CA VAL A 32 6.49 6.28 -6.79
C VAL A 32 7.28 5.82 -5.58
N TYR A 33 8.25 6.62 -5.16
CA TYR A 33 9.09 6.35 -4.01
C TYR A 33 8.57 7.08 -2.79
N TYR A 34 8.33 6.34 -1.71
CA TYR A 34 7.82 6.88 -0.45
C TYR A 34 8.86 6.80 0.65
N VAL A 35 8.87 7.82 1.50
CA VAL A 35 9.48 7.76 2.82
C VAL A 35 8.42 7.53 3.88
N LYS A 36 8.80 6.90 4.97
CA LYS A 36 7.93 6.65 6.12
C LYS A 36 8.27 7.58 7.27
N LYS A 37 7.24 8.11 7.93
CA LYS A 37 7.37 8.86 9.18
C LYS A 37 6.46 8.27 10.24
N THR A 38 6.85 8.43 11.50
CA THR A 38 6.03 8.02 12.65
C THR A 38 5.20 9.20 13.12
N ASP A 39 3.88 9.05 13.12
CA ASP A 39 2.95 10.10 13.60
C ASP A 39 2.60 9.90 15.07
N LYS A 40 2.52 8.64 15.49
CA LYS A 40 2.18 8.25 16.85
C LYS A 40 3.20 7.24 17.36
N LEU A 41 3.80 7.55 18.50
CA LEU A 41 4.66 6.60 19.21
C LEU A 41 3.83 5.55 19.93
N ILE A 42 4.48 4.44 20.32
CA ILE A 42 3.82 3.41 21.12
C ILE A 42 3.55 4.01 22.51
N ASP A 43 2.28 4.25 22.82
CA ASP A 43 1.84 4.77 24.11
C ASP A 43 1.83 3.67 25.16
N THR A 44 2.59 3.88 26.22
CA THR A 44 2.72 2.94 27.34
C THR A 44 2.72 3.66 28.68
N THR A 45 2.06 4.81 28.75
CA THR A 45 1.91 5.64 29.95
C THR A 45 1.31 4.90 31.16
N LYS A 46 0.79 3.68 30.98
CA LYS A 46 0.24 2.82 32.03
C LYS A 46 1.26 1.92 32.77
N SER A 47 2.56 1.93 32.42
CA SER A 47 3.59 1.14 33.10
C SER A 47 4.77 2.01 33.57
N SER A 48 4.78 2.38 34.85
CA SER A 48 5.84 3.20 35.44
C SER A 48 7.21 2.52 35.41
N LYS A 49 7.28 1.20 35.62
CA LYS A 49 8.53 0.41 35.63
C LYS A 49 9.16 0.24 34.23
N ALA A 50 8.36 0.29 33.16
CA ALA A 50 8.85 0.07 31.79
C ALA A 50 9.04 1.36 30.97
N LYS A 51 8.71 2.54 31.55
CA LYS A 51 8.71 3.84 30.86
C LYS A 51 10.05 4.16 30.17
N SER A 52 11.19 3.93 30.84
CA SER A 52 12.52 4.19 30.26
C SER A 52 12.86 3.23 29.11
N MET A 53 12.54 1.94 29.26
CA MET A 53 12.76 0.94 28.21
C MET A 53 11.92 1.25 26.96
N ILE A 54 10.68 1.66 27.15
CA ILE A 54 9.76 1.96 26.05
C ILE A 54 10.12 3.28 25.37
N TRP A 55 10.57 4.28 26.13
CA TRP A 55 11.12 5.49 25.54
C TRP A 55 12.31 5.17 24.63
N LYS A 56 13.29 4.38 25.12
CA LYS A 56 14.41 3.89 24.31
C LYS A 56 13.95 3.10 23.08
N PHE A 57 12.91 2.26 23.22
CA PHE A 57 12.34 1.52 22.10
C PHE A 57 11.72 2.46 21.06
N ASN A 58 10.93 3.45 21.47
CA ASN A 58 10.33 4.43 20.58
C ASN A 58 11.38 5.28 19.85
N GLU A 59 12.50 5.63 20.51
CA GLU A 59 13.64 6.29 19.86
C GLU A 59 14.23 5.41 18.75
N ILE A 60 14.55 4.14 19.05
CA ILE A 60 15.11 3.20 18.07
C ILE A 60 14.15 3.00 16.88
N ILE A 61 12.86 2.81 17.14
CA ILE A 61 11.86 2.66 16.06
C ILE A 61 11.76 3.93 15.22
N SER A 62 11.77 5.10 15.85
CA SER A 62 11.70 6.36 15.12
C SER A 62 12.91 6.57 14.21
N GLU A 63 14.11 6.15 14.66
CA GLU A 63 15.32 6.22 13.86
C GLU A 63 15.33 5.17 12.73
N ASP A 64 14.97 3.91 13.03
CA ASP A 64 14.86 2.85 12.02
C ASP A 64 13.82 3.21 10.94
N VAL A 65 12.74 3.92 11.31
CA VAL A 65 11.70 4.35 10.37
C VAL A 65 12.21 5.38 9.36
N LYS A 66 13.09 6.30 9.75
CA LYS A 66 13.65 7.31 8.83
C LYS A 66 14.44 6.66 7.67
N ASN A 67 15.01 5.49 7.91
CA ASN A 67 15.77 4.73 6.93
C ASN A 67 14.89 3.75 6.11
N LEU A 68 13.57 3.73 6.33
CA LEU A 68 12.63 2.95 5.51
C LEU A 68 12.20 3.76 4.29
N THR A 69 12.49 3.21 3.11
CA THR A 69 11.92 3.68 1.86
C THR A 69 11.09 2.58 1.22
N TYR A 70 10.05 2.99 0.50
CA TYR A 70 9.13 2.09 -0.18
C TYR A 70 8.99 2.51 -1.64
N VAL A 71 8.56 1.58 -2.47
CA VAL A 71 8.25 1.84 -3.87
C VAL A 71 6.88 1.28 -4.20
N LEU A 72 6.05 2.09 -4.86
CA LEU A 72 4.85 1.67 -5.58
C LEU A 72 5.22 1.62 -7.07
N LYS A 73 5.16 0.43 -7.66
CA LYS A 73 5.33 0.23 -9.10
C LYS A 73 3.99 0.01 -9.75
N ILE A 74 3.70 0.69 -10.85
CA ILE A 74 2.44 0.61 -11.59
C ILE A 74 2.75 0.34 -13.05
N TRP A 75 2.07 -0.62 -13.65
CA TRP A 75 2.17 -0.90 -15.07
C TRP A 75 0.84 -1.47 -15.57
N GLY A 76 0.16 -0.73 -16.45
CA GLY A 76 -1.20 -1.08 -16.90
C GLY A 76 -2.16 -1.28 -15.73
N ASP A 77 -2.81 -2.44 -15.68
CA ASP A 77 -3.78 -2.83 -14.65
C ASP A 77 -3.13 -3.38 -13.37
N TYR A 78 -1.80 -3.29 -13.23
CA TYR A 78 -1.06 -3.89 -12.13
C TYR A 78 -0.37 -2.84 -11.27
N SER A 79 -0.36 -3.07 -9.95
CA SER A 79 0.55 -2.36 -9.05
C SER A 79 1.19 -3.25 -8.00
N LEU A 80 2.40 -2.88 -7.57
CA LEU A 80 3.15 -3.53 -6.51
C LEU A 80 3.71 -2.48 -5.54
N PHE A 81 3.36 -2.56 -4.26
CA PHE A 81 3.95 -1.73 -3.20
C PHE A 81 4.75 -2.60 -2.23
N GLN A 82 6.01 -2.23 -1.98
CA GLN A 82 6.89 -2.93 -1.03
C GLN A 82 8.00 -2.03 -0.49
N GLU A 83 8.63 -2.46 0.60
CA GLU A 83 9.87 -1.85 1.11
C GLU A 83 10.99 -2.03 0.07
N LYS A 84 11.72 -0.95 -0.21
CA LYS A 84 12.98 -1.02 -0.94
C LYS A 84 14.06 -1.43 0.05
N LYS A 85 14.32 -2.74 0.14
CA LYS A 85 15.34 -3.29 1.05
C LYS A 85 16.69 -2.62 0.79
N SER A 86 17.19 -1.91 1.79
CA SER A 86 18.57 -1.38 1.82
C SER A 86 19.45 -2.32 2.64
N LEU A 87 20.73 -2.44 2.28
CA LEU A 87 21.73 -3.21 3.03
C LEU A 87 22.15 -2.51 4.35
N THR A 88 21.74 -1.27 4.55
CA THR A 88 22.04 -0.51 5.77
C THR A 88 21.23 -1.03 6.95
N ILE A 89 21.91 -1.72 7.85
CA ILE A 89 21.41 -2.06 9.18
C ILE A 89 21.26 -0.73 9.94
N GLY A 90 20.04 -0.41 10.37
CA GLY A 90 19.78 0.74 11.24
C GLY A 90 20.51 0.59 12.59
N SER A 91 20.37 1.56 13.48
CA SER A 91 20.98 1.49 14.83
C SER A 91 20.37 0.39 15.72
N GLY A 92 19.26 -0.22 15.27
CA GLY A 92 18.56 -1.29 15.95
C GLY A 92 19.03 -2.72 15.61
N THR A 93 18.46 -3.69 16.32
CA THR A 93 18.61 -5.12 16.01
C THR A 93 17.76 -5.48 14.79
N ASN A 94 17.99 -6.67 14.19
CA ASN A 94 17.09 -7.20 13.15
C ASN A 94 15.62 -7.25 13.60
N ALA A 95 15.37 -7.49 14.90
CA ALA A 95 14.02 -7.51 15.45
C ALA A 95 13.38 -6.11 15.49
N THR A 96 14.09 -5.08 15.92
CA THR A 96 13.57 -3.70 15.96
C THR A 96 13.38 -3.15 14.55
N ARG A 97 14.29 -3.46 13.62
CA ARG A 97 14.15 -3.11 12.21
C ARG A 97 12.93 -3.77 11.58
N ASN A 98 12.72 -5.07 11.81
CA ASN A 98 11.54 -5.78 11.34
C ASN A 98 10.24 -5.21 11.91
N PHE A 99 10.25 -4.82 13.19
CA PHE A 99 9.14 -4.12 13.81
C PHE A 99 8.89 -2.76 13.17
N ALA A 100 9.93 -1.94 13.02
CA ALA A 100 9.86 -0.62 12.38
C ALA A 100 9.29 -0.73 10.96
N SER A 101 9.76 -1.70 10.17
CA SER A 101 9.24 -1.99 8.82
C SER A 101 7.76 -2.36 8.86
N SER A 102 7.33 -3.17 9.84
CA SER A 102 5.94 -3.61 9.97
C SER A 102 5.00 -2.55 10.57
N TYR A 103 5.54 -1.57 11.31
CA TYR A 103 4.77 -0.61 12.08
C TYR A 103 3.83 0.21 11.18
N GLY A 104 2.58 0.38 11.59
CA GLY A 104 1.59 1.08 10.79
C GLY A 104 1.17 0.36 9.49
N GLY A 105 1.27 -0.98 9.45
CA GLY A 105 0.60 -1.79 8.42
C GLY A 105 1.34 -1.87 7.09
N THR A 106 2.65 -1.62 7.08
CA THR A 106 3.49 -1.62 5.86
C THR A 106 4.17 -2.96 5.59
N ARG A 107 3.86 -3.99 6.39
CA ARG A 107 4.43 -5.34 6.25
C ARG A 107 3.90 -6.06 5.02
N GLY A 108 4.83 -6.67 4.28
CA GLY A 108 4.56 -7.52 3.12
C GLY A 108 4.67 -6.77 1.80
N THR A 109 4.28 -7.46 0.74
CA THR A 109 4.21 -6.90 -0.62
C THR A 109 2.76 -6.84 -1.06
N PHE A 110 2.28 -5.63 -1.35
CA PHE A 110 0.90 -5.38 -1.73
C PHE A 110 0.79 -5.43 -3.25
N TYR A 111 -0.05 -6.32 -3.76
CA TYR A 111 -0.29 -6.53 -5.16
C TYR A 111 -1.75 -6.24 -5.50
N ILE A 112 -1.94 -5.47 -6.58
CA ILE A 112 -3.25 -5.17 -7.15
C ILE A 112 -3.19 -5.53 -8.63
N ASN A 113 -4.19 -6.29 -9.09
CA ASN A 113 -4.56 -6.45 -10.48
C ASN A 113 -6.00 -5.95 -10.63
N GLN A 114 -6.15 -4.78 -11.24
CA GLN A 114 -7.41 -4.10 -11.45
C GLN A 114 -8.36 -4.91 -12.34
N LYS A 115 -7.82 -5.44 -13.44
CA LYS A 115 -8.58 -6.14 -14.48
C LYS A 115 -9.31 -7.36 -13.94
N ASP A 116 -8.61 -8.16 -13.13
CA ASP A 116 -9.16 -9.40 -12.58
C ASP A 116 -9.71 -9.23 -11.16
N SER A 117 -9.71 -8.00 -10.62
CA SER A 117 -10.08 -7.70 -9.22
C SER A 117 -9.33 -8.54 -8.17
N ILE A 118 -8.04 -8.79 -8.41
CA ILE A 118 -7.17 -9.54 -7.49
C ILE A 118 -6.38 -8.55 -6.65
N TYR A 119 -6.64 -8.54 -5.33
CA TYR A 119 -5.97 -7.66 -4.38
C TYR A 119 -5.41 -8.47 -3.22
N LEU A 120 -4.08 -8.46 -3.09
CA LEU A 120 -3.36 -9.32 -2.15
C LEU A 120 -2.32 -8.53 -1.37
N ASN A 121 -2.16 -8.86 -0.09
CA ASN A 121 -0.94 -8.60 0.67
C ASN A 121 -0.20 -9.94 0.83
N MET A 122 0.96 -10.06 0.18
CA MET A 122 1.84 -11.22 0.26
C MET A 122 2.73 -11.09 1.48
N ARG A 123 2.61 -12.05 2.41
CA ARG A 123 3.31 -12.04 3.69
C ARG A 123 4.06 -13.34 3.91
N GLU A 124 5.22 -13.24 4.56
CA GLU A 124 5.95 -14.37 5.11
C GLU A 124 5.79 -14.39 6.64
N PHE A 125 5.56 -15.57 7.18
CA PHE A 125 5.55 -15.80 8.61
C PHE A 125 6.02 -17.23 8.95
N SER A 126 7.13 -17.33 9.69
CA SER A 126 7.66 -18.59 10.20
C SER A 126 7.94 -19.59 9.06
N GLY A 127 8.64 -19.11 8.02
CA GLY A 127 9.04 -19.86 6.83
C GLY A 127 7.92 -20.15 5.83
N ALA A 128 6.68 -19.75 6.14
CA ALA A 128 5.53 -19.98 5.27
C ALA A 128 5.06 -18.68 4.60
N TYR A 129 4.66 -18.79 3.33
CA TYR A 129 4.15 -17.68 2.53
C TYR A 129 2.63 -17.69 2.47
N PHE A 130 2.02 -16.51 2.54
CA PHE A 130 0.58 -16.30 2.54
C PHE A 130 0.19 -15.21 1.55
N LYS A 131 -0.90 -15.45 0.82
CA LYS A 131 -1.56 -14.47 -0.05
C LYS A 131 -2.81 -13.99 0.68
N VAL A 132 -2.72 -12.87 1.40
CA VAL A 132 -3.81 -12.36 2.23
C VAL A 132 -4.71 -11.45 1.38
N LYS A 133 -6.00 -11.80 1.23
CA LYS A 133 -6.96 -11.00 0.46
C LYS A 133 -7.20 -9.63 1.12
N ILE A 134 -7.07 -8.56 0.34
CA ILE A 134 -7.41 -7.20 0.75
C ILE A 134 -8.57 -6.65 -0.08
N LYS A 135 -9.14 -5.51 0.32
CA LYS A 135 -10.28 -4.87 -0.35
C LYS A 135 -10.03 -3.37 -0.51
N PRO A 136 -10.56 -2.73 -1.57
CA PRO A 136 -10.48 -1.29 -1.72
C PRO A 136 -11.17 -0.61 -0.53
N LYS A 137 -10.63 0.53 -0.12
CA LYS A 137 -11.20 1.31 0.99
C LYS A 137 -12.40 2.11 0.50
N LYS A 138 -13.34 2.40 1.41
CA LYS A 138 -14.47 3.28 1.13
C LYS A 138 -14.07 4.71 1.49
N TRP A 139 -13.73 5.49 0.48
CA TRP A 139 -13.24 6.86 0.65
C TRP A 139 -14.36 7.88 0.58
N GLN A 140 -14.25 8.91 1.41
CA GLN A 140 -14.96 10.17 1.25
C GLN A 140 -13.99 11.18 0.62
N ILE A 141 -14.30 11.66 -0.58
CA ILE A 141 -13.47 12.62 -1.33
C ILE A 141 -13.89 14.05 -0.95
N HIS A 142 -12.92 14.90 -0.64
CA HIS A 142 -13.12 16.31 -0.28
C HIS A 142 -12.57 17.19 -1.40
N SER A 143 -13.30 17.31 -2.51
CA SER A 143 -12.80 17.96 -3.75
C SER A 143 -12.36 19.42 -3.61
N GLN A 144 -12.80 20.11 -2.55
CA GLN A 144 -12.40 21.49 -2.24
C GLN A 144 -11.05 21.56 -1.48
N ASP A 145 -10.66 20.49 -0.79
CA ASP A 145 -9.40 20.37 -0.09
C ASP A 145 -8.34 19.82 -1.05
N PHE A 146 -7.47 20.70 -1.55
CA PHE A 146 -6.36 20.30 -2.42
C PHE A 146 -5.04 20.89 -1.96
N LYS A 147 -3.95 20.20 -2.30
CA LYS A 147 -2.57 20.69 -2.18
C LYS A 147 -1.72 20.15 -3.33
N TYR A 148 -0.53 20.70 -3.49
CA TYR A 148 0.44 20.15 -4.44
C TYR A 148 1.44 19.25 -3.71
N VAL A 149 1.72 18.10 -4.32
CA VAL A 149 2.83 17.22 -3.94
C VAL A 149 3.73 17.15 -5.17
N ASP A 150 4.89 17.79 -5.07
CA ASP A 150 5.72 18.15 -6.23
C ASP A 150 4.86 18.92 -7.27
N LYS A 151 4.77 18.46 -8.51
CA LYS A 151 3.97 19.08 -9.57
C LYS A 151 2.51 18.62 -9.64
N TYR A 152 2.12 17.62 -8.84
CA TYR A 152 0.82 16.98 -8.95
C TYR A 152 -0.20 17.61 -8.00
N LYS A 153 -1.34 18.02 -8.54
CA LYS A 153 -2.47 18.45 -7.72
C LYS A 153 -3.06 17.22 -7.02
N CYS A 154 -3.07 17.24 -5.71
CA CYS A 154 -3.63 16.20 -4.87
C CYS A 154 -4.91 16.67 -4.19
N ILE A 155 -5.94 15.84 -4.23
CA ILE A 155 -7.21 16.03 -3.55
C ILE A 155 -7.20 15.20 -2.27
N LYS A 156 -7.76 15.75 -1.20
CA LYS A 156 -7.90 15.04 0.06
C LYS A 156 -9.03 14.01 0.00
N ALA A 157 -8.81 12.87 0.62
CA ALA A 157 -9.83 11.87 0.90
C ALA A 157 -9.66 11.32 2.31
N THR A 158 -10.76 10.89 2.93
CA THR A 158 -10.75 10.30 4.27
C THR A 158 -11.45 8.96 4.31
N THR A 159 -11.01 8.07 5.19
CA THR A 159 -11.71 6.82 5.52
C THR A 159 -11.42 6.46 6.98
N VAL A 160 -12.06 5.40 7.48
CA VAL A 160 -11.87 4.90 8.84
C VAL A 160 -11.47 3.43 8.74
N ASP A 161 -10.34 3.11 9.36
CA ASP A 161 -9.95 1.72 9.59
C ASP A 161 -10.52 1.23 10.91
N THR A 162 -11.08 0.02 10.91
CA THR A 162 -11.64 -0.63 12.09
C THR A 162 -10.95 -1.96 12.34
N ILE A 163 -10.39 -2.11 13.54
CA ILE A 163 -9.80 -3.35 14.02
C ILE A 163 -10.69 -3.87 15.14
N ILE A 164 -11.16 -5.11 15.00
CA ILE A 164 -11.99 -5.79 16.00
C ILE A 164 -11.17 -6.93 16.58
N ASN A 165 -10.95 -6.92 17.89
CA ASN A 165 -10.28 -8.00 18.60
C ASN A 165 -10.99 -8.26 19.94
N PRO A 166 -10.59 -9.27 20.72
CA PRO A 166 -11.22 -9.55 22.02
C PRO A 166 -11.15 -8.38 23.03
N LYS A 167 -10.26 -7.40 22.84
CA LYS A 167 -10.15 -6.20 23.68
C LYS A 167 -11.10 -5.07 23.26
N GLY A 168 -11.80 -5.21 22.13
CA GLY A 168 -12.81 -4.26 21.67
C GLY A 168 -12.67 -3.85 20.20
N VAL A 169 -13.38 -2.78 19.85
CA VAL A 169 -13.36 -2.15 18.54
C VAL A 169 -12.46 -0.92 18.59
N PHE A 170 -11.44 -0.91 17.74
CA PHE A 170 -10.48 0.18 17.62
C PHE A 170 -10.61 0.81 16.26
N THR A 171 -10.89 2.11 16.21
CA THR A 171 -10.97 2.88 14.97
C THR A 171 -9.74 3.76 14.80
N SER A 172 -9.38 4.06 13.56
CA SER A 172 -8.32 5.02 13.23
C SER A 172 -8.73 5.80 11.99
N ASP A 173 -8.68 7.12 12.09
CA ASP A 173 -8.92 8.00 10.95
C ASP A 173 -7.73 7.93 9.99
N VAL A 174 -8.06 7.86 8.71
CA VAL A 174 -7.10 7.77 7.62
C VAL A 174 -7.34 8.94 6.68
N VAL A 175 -6.27 9.67 6.38
CA VAL A 175 -6.27 10.78 5.42
C VAL A 175 -5.34 10.41 4.28
N ALA A 176 -5.81 10.55 3.04
CA ALA A 176 -5.01 10.39 1.85
C ALA A 176 -5.05 11.67 1.01
N TRP A 177 -3.94 11.99 0.36
CA TRP A 177 -3.85 12.99 -0.69
C TRP A 177 -3.53 12.27 -2.00
N PHE A 178 -4.50 12.21 -2.91
CA PHE A 178 -4.39 11.48 -4.16
C PHE A 178 -4.40 12.42 -5.36
N SER A 179 -3.64 12.11 -6.40
CA SER A 179 -3.65 12.88 -7.64
C SER A 179 -4.46 12.16 -8.72
N PRO A 180 -5.60 12.74 -9.18
CA PRO A 180 -6.37 12.20 -10.30
C PRO A 180 -5.69 12.38 -11.66
N ASP A 181 -4.64 13.20 -11.74
CA ASP A 181 -3.84 13.40 -12.96
C ASP A 181 -2.97 12.16 -13.28
N LEU A 182 -2.76 11.29 -12.29
CA LEU A 182 -2.02 10.04 -12.44
C LEU A 182 -3.01 8.87 -12.64
N PRO A 183 -2.72 7.93 -13.55
CA PRO A 183 -3.66 6.87 -13.89
C PRO A 183 -3.75 5.79 -12.80
N GLY A 184 -4.90 5.13 -12.75
CA GLY A 184 -5.17 3.99 -11.89
C GLY A 184 -5.92 4.36 -10.62
N PHE A 185 -5.82 3.49 -9.63
CA PHE A 185 -6.53 3.59 -8.36
C PHE A 185 -5.69 3.10 -7.18
N TYR A 186 -4.38 3.28 -7.34
CA TYR A 186 -3.36 2.63 -6.56
C TYR A 186 -2.87 3.51 -5.41
N GLY A 187 -2.27 2.88 -4.42
CA GLY A 187 -1.68 3.59 -3.30
C GLY A 187 -0.85 2.69 -2.39
N PRO A 188 -0.20 3.28 -1.38
CA PRO A 188 0.73 2.57 -0.55
C PRO A 188 0.02 1.70 0.51
N ALA A 189 0.71 0.67 1.00
CA ALA A 189 0.33 -0.14 2.17
C ALA A 189 -1.11 -0.70 2.17
N GLY A 190 -1.67 -0.99 0.99
CA GLY A 190 -3.03 -1.54 0.86
C GLY A 190 -4.15 -0.50 1.01
N TYR A 191 -3.81 0.78 0.95
CA TYR A 191 -4.77 1.87 0.78
C TYR A 191 -4.88 2.18 -0.71
N PHE A 192 -6.02 1.85 -1.30
CA PHE A 192 -6.30 1.99 -2.73
C PHE A 192 -7.82 2.16 -2.94
N GLY A 193 -8.24 2.46 -4.16
CA GLY A 193 -9.65 2.68 -4.50
C GLY A 193 -10.06 4.13 -4.78
N LEU A 194 -9.12 5.07 -4.79
CA LEU A 194 -9.37 6.46 -5.23
C LEU A 194 -9.11 6.58 -6.74
N PRO A 195 -9.76 7.48 -7.48
CA PRO A 195 -9.47 7.70 -8.90
C PRO A 195 -8.15 8.47 -9.04
N GLY A 196 -7.03 7.74 -9.04
CA GLY A 196 -5.68 8.28 -9.13
C GLY A 196 -4.66 7.49 -8.32
N ILE A 197 -3.51 8.13 -8.05
CA ILE A 197 -2.48 7.57 -7.17
C ILE A 197 -2.45 8.34 -5.85
N ILE A 198 -2.46 7.63 -4.72
CA ILE A 198 -2.24 8.23 -3.39
C ILE A 198 -0.77 8.61 -3.24
N LEU A 199 -0.47 9.91 -3.17
CA LEU A 199 0.90 10.43 -3.02
C LEU A 199 1.28 10.71 -1.57
N GLU A 200 0.30 10.97 -0.71
CA GLU A 200 0.52 10.99 0.74
C GLU A 200 -0.59 10.25 1.47
N LEU A 201 -0.23 9.52 2.52
CA LEU A 201 -1.14 8.76 3.34
C LEU A 201 -0.78 8.94 4.81
N HIS A 202 -1.77 9.24 5.65
CA HIS A 202 -1.67 9.28 7.10
C HIS A 202 -2.69 8.30 7.66
N ASN A 203 -2.26 7.29 8.42
CA ASN A 203 -3.16 6.28 8.99
C ASN A 203 -3.28 6.33 10.52
N GLY A 204 -2.87 7.46 11.11
CA GLY A 204 -2.87 7.70 12.56
C GLY A 204 -1.71 7.05 13.32
N LYS A 205 -0.94 6.15 12.69
CA LYS A 205 0.31 5.60 13.25
C LYS A 205 1.52 6.12 12.50
N ILE A 206 1.45 6.08 11.18
CA ILE A 206 2.53 6.47 10.29
C ILE A 206 2.01 7.31 9.13
N SER A 207 2.91 8.10 8.58
CA SER A 207 2.75 8.77 7.29
C SER A 207 3.62 8.09 6.23
N LEU A 208 3.09 7.95 5.01
CA LEU A 208 3.85 7.61 3.81
C LEU A 208 3.76 8.77 2.84
N GLU A 209 4.89 9.37 2.52
CA GLU A 209 4.98 10.56 1.68
C GLU A 209 5.81 10.28 0.43
N ALA A 210 5.24 10.50 -0.75
CA ALA A 210 5.98 10.43 -2.01
C ALA A 210 7.09 11.50 -2.03
N LYS A 211 8.29 11.09 -2.47
CA LYS A 211 9.44 11.99 -2.66
C LYS A 211 9.93 12.06 -4.09
N GLU A 212 9.68 11.03 -4.87
CA GLU A 212 10.06 10.96 -6.27
C GLU A 212 9.00 10.16 -7.03
N ILE A 213 8.61 10.68 -8.20
CA ILE A 213 7.71 10.02 -9.14
C ILE A 213 8.44 9.94 -10.47
N ASP A 214 8.68 8.72 -10.90
CA ASP A 214 9.53 8.42 -12.04
C ASP A 214 8.78 7.54 -13.04
N ALA A 215 8.71 8.02 -14.28
CA ALA A 215 8.12 7.32 -15.41
C ALA A 215 9.24 6.82 -16.33
N ARG A 216 10.06 5.89 -15.83
CA ARG A 216 11.13 5.25 -16.61
C ARG A 216 10.60 4.09 -17.44
N LYS A 217 11.26 3.82 -18.58
CA LYS A 217 11.11 2.58 -19.35
C LYS A 217 11.87 1.43 -18.64
N GLU A 218 11.45 1.07 -17.43
CA GLU A 218 11.88 -0.21 -16.84
C GLU A 218 11.08 -1.36 -17.46
N PRO A 219 11.64 -2.58 -17.50
CA PRO A 219 10.88 -3.75 -17.89
C PRO A 219 9.67 -3.94 -16.94
N PRO A 220 8.56 -4.51 -17.44
CA PRO A 220 7.42 -4.85 -16.60
C PRO A 220 7.89 -5.71 -15.42
N PHE A 221 7.42 -5.40 -14.21
CA PHE A 221 7.74 -6.21 -13.05
C PHE A 221 6.96 -7.53 -13.13
N TYR A 222 7.67 -8.66 -13.04
CA TYR A 222 7.05 -9.96 -12.93
C TYR A 222 6.68 -10.23 -11.47
N ILE A 223 5.48 -10.73 -11.24
CA ILE A 223 5.06 -11.22 -9.93
C ILE A 223 5.11 -12.73 -10.03
N GLU A 224 5.99 -13.32 -9.24
CA GLU A 224 6.01 -14.76 -9.06
C GLU A 224 4.70 -15.18 -8.39
N LYS A 225 3.75 -15.62 -9.22
CA LYS A 225 2.32 -15.74 -8.90
C LYS A 225 2.01 -16.84 -7.87
N GLU A 226 2.98 -17.72 -7.59
CA GLU A 226 2.64 -19.09 -7.19
C GLU A 226 2.87 -19.40 -5.71
N ASN A 227 3.80 -18.74 -5.04
CA ASN A 227 4.19 -19.19 -3.69
C ASN A 227 3.29 -18.60 -2.60
N GLY A 228 2.51 -19.47 -1.95
CA GLY A 228 1.84 -19.18 -0.67
C GLY A 228 0.34 -19.52 -0.59
N LYS A 229 -0.14 -19.76 0.63
CA LYS A 229 -1.55 -20.11 0.89
C LYS A 229 -2.45 -18.88 0.77
N LEU A 230 -3.49 -18.96 -0.06
CA LEU A 230 -4.52 -17.91 -0.16
C LEU A 230 -5.41 -17.93 1.09
N VAL A 231 -5.50 -16.80 1.78
CA VAL A 231 -6.23 -16.65 3.05
C VAL A 231 -6.88 -15.27 3.16
N THR A 232 -7.85 -15.13 4.05
CA THR A 232 -8.39 -13.84 4.52
C THR A 232 -7.53 -13.27 5.65
N GLU A 233 -7.68 -11.97 5.97
CA GLU A 233 -6.97 -11.36 7.12
C GLU A 233 -7.27 -12.11 8.43
N LYS A 234 -8.53 -12.48 8.68
CA LYS A 234 -8.94 -13.22 9.89
C LYS A 234 -8.28 -14.60 9.99
N GLU A 235 -8.18 -15.32 8.88
CA GLU A 235 -7.49 -16.62 8.84
C GLU A 235 -5.99 -16.45 9.06
N TYR A 236 -5.38 -15.43 8.44
CA TYR A 236 -3.98 -15.11 8.65
C TYR A 236 -3.69 -14.79 10.13
N ASP A 237 -4.50 -13.95 10.75
CA ASP A 237 -4.37 -13.59 12.17
C ASP A 237 -4.49 -14.81 13.08
N SER A 238 -5.44 -15.71 12.80
CA SER A 238 -5.63 -16.96 13.55
C SER A 238 -4.41 -17.88 13.43
N ILE A 239 -3.80 -17.97 12.24
CA ILE A 239 -2.58 -18.76 12.00
C ILE A 239 -1.40 -18.18 12.77
N VAL A 240 -1.23 -16.85 12.73
CA VAL A 240 -0.16 -16.15 13.45
C VAL A 240 -0.32 -16.35 14.96
N GLU A 241 -1.53 -16.17 15.48
CA GLU A 241 -1.82 -16.32 16.91
C GLU A 241 -1.56 -17.75 17.40
N LYS A 242 -2.01 -18.76 16.64
CA LYS A 242 -1.79 -20.17 16.99
C LYS A 242 -0.29 -20.50 17.04
N LYS A 243 0.45 -20.17 15.98
CA LYS A 243 1.90 -20.41 15.91
C LYS A 243 2.67 -19.65 16.98
N ALA A 244 2.26 -18.42 17.32
CA ALA A 244 2.89 -17.66 18.40
C ALA A 244 2.69 -18.35 19.76
N LYS A 245 1.47 -18.82 20.06
CA LYS A 245 1.19 -19.57 21.31
C LYS A 245 2.02 -20.85 21.41
N GLU A 246 2.14 -21.60 20.31
CA GLU A 246 2.97 -22.81 20.23
C GLU A 246 4.45 -22.49 20.47
N PHE A 247 4.98 -21.45 19.84
CA PHE A 247 6.38 -21.05 19.99
C PHE A 247 6.73 -20.58 21.41
N PHE A 248 5.85 -19.80 22.04
CA PHE A 248 6.07 -19.27 23.38
C PHE A 248 5.64 -20.24 24.50
N ASN A 249 5.21 -21.46 24.15
CA ASN A 249 4.74 -22.48 25.08
C ASN A 249 3.71 -21.95 26.09
N ILE A 250 2.85 -21.02 25.63
CA ILE A 250 1.81 -20.42 26.47
C ILE A 250 0.65 -21.43 26.52
N SER A 251 0.82 -22.49 27.33
CA SER A 251 -0.31 -23.29 27.79
C SER A 251 -1.24 -22.36 28.56
N LYS A 252 -2.53 -22.36 28.19
CA LYS A 252 -3.60 -21.61 28.86
C LYS A 252 -3.33 -21.50 30.37
N PHE A 253 -3.19 -20.28 30.88
CA PHE A 253 -3.57 -19.99 32.26
C PHE A 253 -5.09 -20.08 32.37
#